data_AF-A0A3C0G3S5-F1
#
_entry.id   AF-A0A3C0G3S5-F1
#
_cell.length_a   1.000
_cell.length_b   1.000
_cell.length_c   1.000
_cell.angle_alpha   90.00
_cell.angle_beta   90.00
_cell.angle_gamma   90.00
#
_symmetry.space_group_name_H-M   'P 1'
#
loop_
_entity.id
_entity.type
_entity.pdbx_description
1 polymer ?
#
loop_
_entity_poly.entity_id
_entity_poly.type
_entity_poly.pdbx_seq_one_letter_code
_entity_poly.pdbx_strand_id
1 'polypeptide(L)' 'TVSYDSVVDSIQIKHTAHNREGFALGAVTAAEWIIGKTGVFSMRDVLNLG' A
#
# COMPACT_ATOMS: atom_id res chain seq x y z
N THR A 1 -2.65 10.20 -7.66
CA THR A 1 -3.61 9.77 -8.70
C THR A 1 -2.81 9.37 -9.92
N VAL A 2 -3.19 8.28 -10.57
CA VAL A 2 -2.65 7.82 -11.84
C VAL A 2 -3.81 7.66 -12.80
N SER A 3 -3.69 8.19 -14.01
CA SER A 3 -4.72 8.11 -15.05
C SER A 3 -4.12 7.54 -16.33
N TYR A 4 -4.89 6.71 -17.02
CA TYR A 4 -4.58 6.16 -18.33
C TYR A 4 -5.74 6.50 -19.26
N ASP A 5 -5.45 7.06 -20.43
CA ASP A 5 -6.46 7.49 -21.39
C ASP A 5 -6.14 6.94 -22.78
N SER A 6 -7.18 6.58 -23.52
CA SER A 6 -7.13 6.12 -24.90
C SER A 6 -8.28 6.74 -25.69
N VAL A 7 -8.34 6.46 -27.00
CA VAL A 7 -9.40 6.99 -27.88
C VAL A 7 -10.80 6.52 -27.46
N VAL A 8 -10.89 5.37 -26.79
CA VAL A 8 -12.16 4.71 -26.47
C VAL A 8 -12.40 4.52 -24.97
N ASP A 9 -11.34 4.52 -24.15
CA ASP A 9 -11.42 4.21 -22.72
C ASP A 9 -10.55 5.15 -21.86
N SER A 10 -10.99 5.37 -20.62
CA SER A 10 -10.24 6.06 -19.57
C SER A 10 -10.27 5.25 -18.27
N ILE A 11 -9.11 5.11 -17.61
CA ILE A 11 -8.93 4.41 -16.34
C ILE A 11 -8.23 5.33 -15.35
N GLN A 12 -8.77 5.46 -14.13
CA GLN A 12 -8.18 6.26 -13.07
C GLN A 12 -8.00 5.45 -11.77
N ILE A 13 -6.82 5.58 -11.16
CA ILE A 13 -6.49 5.03 -9.84
C ILE A 13 -6.15 6.20 -8.89
N LYS A 14 -6.94 6.37 -7.82
CA LYS A 14 -6.77 7.44 -6.83
C LYS A 14 -6.72 6.86 -5.42
N HIS A 15 -5.71 7.27 -4.65
CA HIS A 15 -5.64 7.06 -3.21
C HIS A 15 -5.85 8.40 -2.51
N THR A 16 -6.77 8.47 -1.54
CA THR A 16 -7.03 9.68 -0.74
C THR A 16 -6.94 9.32 0.73
N ALA A 17 -6.04 9.95 1.46
CA ALA A 17 -5.95 9.82 2.91
C ALA A 17 -6.63 11.02 3.57
N HIS A 18 -7.68 10.76 4.35
CA HIS A 18 -8.43 11.80 5.06
C HIS A 18 -7.76 12.20 6.39
N ASN A 19 -6.96 11.31 6.97
CA ASN A 19 -6.19 11.54 8.18
C ASN A 19 -4.97 10.58 8.20
N ARG A 20 -4.28 10.49 9.34
CA ARG A 20 -3.07 9.67 9.51
C ARG A 20 -3.31 8.30 10.15
N GLU A 21 -4.53 7.99 10.58
CA GLU A 21 -4.84 6.76 11.32
C GLU A 21 -4.57 5.52 10.47
N GLY A 22 -4.90 5.57 9.18
CA GLY A 22 -4.61 4.46 8.25
C GLY A 22 -3.12 4.13 8.12
N PHE A 23 -2.24 5.13 8.19
CA PHE A 23 -0.80 4.89 8.18
C PHE A 23 -0.31 4.31 9.50
N ALA A 24 -0.84 4.77 10.64
CA ALA A 24 -0.51 4.24 11.95
C ALA A 24 -0.93 2.76 12.08
N LEU A 25 -2.13 2.43 11.61
CA LEU A 25 -2.61 1.05 11.53
C LEU A 25 -1.67 0.19 10.68
N GLY A 26 -1.30 0.66 9.48
CA GLY A 26 -0.37 -0.06 8.60
C GLY A 26 1.00 -0.32 9.25
N ALA A 27 1.51 0.62 10.04
CA ALA A 27 2.76 0.44 10.79
C ALA A 27 2.64 -0.61 11.90
N VAL A 28 1.53 -0.62 12.64
CA VAL A 28 1.26 -1.65 13.67
C VAL A 28 1.12 -3.03 13.04
N THR A 29 0.36 -3.15 11.95
CA THR A 29 0.24 -4.40 11.20
C THR A 29 1.59 -4.91 10.69
N ALA A 30 2.46 -4.03 10.18
CA ALA A 30 3.80 -4.41 9.75
C ALA A 30 4.68 -4.88 10.93
N ALA A 31 4.55 -4.24 12.10
CA ALA A 31 5.25 -4.62 13.32
C ALA A 31 4.81 -5.99 13.86
N GLU A 32 3.52 -6.31 13.77
CA GLU A 32 2.98 -7.64 14.11
C GLU A 32 3.44 -8.70 13.11
N TRP A 33 3.46 -8.36 11.82
CA TRP A 33 3.84 -9.27 10.74
C TRP A 33 5.32 -9.68 10.77
N ILE A 34 6.22 -8.78 11.20
CA ILE A 34 7.68 -9.04 11.15
C ILE A 34 8.20 -9.93 12.29
N ILE A 35 7.38 -10.29 13.27
CA ILE A 35 7.81 -11.09 14.43
C ILE A 35 8.43 -12.42 13.96
N GLY A 36 9.67 -12.69 14.39
CA GLY A 36 10.43 -13.88 14.03
C GLY A 36 11.05 -13.87 12.63
N LYS A 37 10.92 -12.78 11.87
CA LYS A 37 11.55 -12.62 10.55
C LYS A 37 12.86 -11.83 10.66
N THR A 38 13.84 -12.20 9.86
CA THR A 38 15.14 -11.51 9.78
C THR A 38 15.38 -11.08 8.35
N GLY A 39 15.69 -9.79 8.14
CA GLY A 39 15.89 -9.21 6.82
C GLY A 39 15.31 -7.81 6.73
N VAL A 40 15.43 -7.20 5.54
CA VAL A 40 14.81 -5.92 5.21
C VAL A 40 13.56 -6.20 4.39
N PHE A 41 12.40 -5.76 4.89
CA PHE A 41 11.11 -5.96 4.25
C PHE A 41 10.45 -4.62 3.94
N SER A 42 9.58 -4.64 2.95
CA SER A 42 8.80 -3.50 2.48
C SER A 42 7.31 -3.77 2.68
N MET A 43 6.48 -2.74 2.51
CA MET A 43 5.02 -2.91 2.53
C MET A 43 4.50 -3.80 1.39
N ARG A 44 5.28 -4.03 0.33
CA ARG A 44 4.95 -5.04 -0.68
C ARG A 44 4.95 -6.45 -0.10
N ASP A 45 5.92 -6.76 0.73
CA ASP A 45 6.03 -8.05 1.41
C ASP A 45 4.90 -8.25 2.42
N VAL A 46 4.59 -7.19 3.18
CA VAL A 46 3.46 -7.19 4.15
C VAL A 46 2.13 -7.38 3.44
N LEU A 47 1.94 -6.76 2.28
CA LEU A 47 0.69 -6.84 1.49
C LEU A 47 0.66 -8.03 0.51
N ASN A 48 1.72 -8.84 0.46
CA ASN A 48 1.88 -9.95 -0.50
C ASN A 48 1.70 -9.52 -1.97
N LEU A 49 2.26 -8.37 -2.32
CA LEU A 49 2.27 -7.80 -3.65
C LEU A 49 3.67 -7.97 -4.25
N GLY A 50 3.86 -9.09 -4.95
CA GLY A 50 5.12 -9.43 -5.64
C GLY A 50 5.61 -8.38 -6.63
#